data_AF-A0A962UI30-F1
#
_entry.id   AF-A0A962UI30-F1
#
_cell.length_a   1.000
_cell.length_b   1.000
_cell.length_c   1.000
_cell.angle_alpha   90.00
_cell.angle_beta   90.00
_cell.angle_gamma   90.00
#
_symmetry.space_group_name_H-M   'P 1'
#
loop_
_entity.id
_entity.type
_entity.pdbx_description
1 polymer ?
#
loop_
_entity_poly.entity_id
_entity_poly.type
_entity_poly.pdbx_seq_one_letter_code
_entity_poly.pdbx_strand_id
1 'polypeptide(L)'
;MPTTNTREAGLETLIVSALTGLPTRDDDPNVVREEAVWGGAGYVPGRAEDYDRDHALDVVKLFEFLNATQPEIVQQLDIALDGPKRQQFLNRLQGEITKHGVIHILRHGFSHGPASGIRLYYYLPSPGNEDAARKFAQNLFSVTRQLRFSQDETRRSLDLALFINGLPVATFELKNRLTKQTVADAVTQYQRDRDPRELLFQFGRCMVHFAVDDQEVRFCTHLQGKASWFLPFNQGYNDGAGNPPNPTGIKTAYLWREVLERHSLANIIQNYAQVVEEKDERGRKKHKQIFPRYHQLRAVRKLLAHAEQQGVGQKYLIQHSAGSGKSNTIAWLAHQLVGIKQKSPSGAPSTAPLFDSIIVINDRTVLDKQIKDTIKAFDHVASLIGHSEDSAALRNFINSGKKIIITTLQKFPFVLDELGNSHRERRYAIIIDEAHSSQGGRTAAQMSMALSSVEAAETETSDEIIARIIQQRRLIDNASYFGFTATPKGRTLELFGTPM
;
A
#
# COMPACT_ATOMS: atom_id res chain seq x y z
N MET A 1 35.90 2.30 13.60
CA MET A 1 34.47 1.97 13.51
C MET A 1 33.87 2.30 14.87
N PRO A 2 33.14 3.42 15.03
CA PRO A 2 32.46 3.65 16.29
C PRO A 2 31.29 2.65 16.37
N THR A 3 31.07 2.06 17.54
CA THR A 3 30.14 0.94 17.78
C THR A 3 28.75 1.44 18.12
N THR A 4 27.75 1.17 17.28
CA THR A 4 26.35 1.54 17.50
C THR A 4 25.87 0.98 18.85
N ASN A 5 25.26 1.82 19.70
CA ASN A 5 24.68 1.37 20.96
C ASN A 5 23.41 0.56 20.65
N THR A 6 23.43 -0.70 21.05
CA THR A 6 22.59 -1.79 20.52
C THR A 6 21.87 -2.52 21.66
N ARG A 7 21.40 -1.78 22.65
CA ARG A 7 20.34 -2.24 23.57
C ARG A 7 18.97 -2.06 22.88
N GLU A 8 17.89 -2.65 23.39
CA GLU A 8 16.53 -2.39 22.89
C GLU A 8 16.22 -0.88 22.87
N ALA A 9 16.62 -0.17 23.93
CA ALA A 9 16.59 1.30 24.01
C ALA A 9 17.42 1.99 22.90
N GLY A 10 18.47 1.34 22.39
CA GLY A 10 19.27 1.85 21.27
C GLY A 10 18.52 1.79 19.94
N LEU A 11 17.80 0.70 19.67
CA LEU A 11 16.96 0.59 18.46
C LEU A 11 15.79 1.59 18.49
N GLU A 12 15.15 1.73 19.65
CA GLU A 12 14.12 2.73 19.89
C GLU A 12 14.65 4.15 19.60
N THR A 13 15.81 4.49 20.17
CA THR A 13 16.48 5.77 20.00
C THR A 13 16.82 6.07 18.55
N LEU A 14 17.35 5.09 17.82
CA LEU A 14 17.67 5.21 16.40
C LEU A 14 16.42 5.53 15.56
N ILE A 15 15.32 4.82 15.80
CA ILE A 15 14.07 5.02 15.05
C ILE A 15 13.50 6.42 15.35
N VAL A 16 13.40 6.80 16.62
CA VAL A 16 12.83 8.10 17.02
C VAL A 16 13.68 9.25 16.48
N SER A 17 15.01 9.13 16.55
CA SER A 17 15.91 10.16 16.05
C SER A 17 15.82 10.30 14.52
N ALA A 18 15.73 9.19 13.80
CA ALA A 18 15.57 9.22 12.35
C ALA A 18 14.21 9.81 11.92
N LEU A 19 13.12 9.48 12.63
CA LEU A 19 11.79 9.98 12.30
C LEU A 19 11.63 11.47 12.64
N THR A 20 12.14 11.91 13.78
CA THR A 20 11.94 13.29 14.27
C THR A 20 13.06 14.26 13.90
N GLY A 21 14.24 13.74 13.55
CA GLY A 21 15.45 14.55 13.38
C GLY A 21 16.00 15.13 14.69
N LEU A 22 15.43 14.75 15.84
CA LEU A 22 15.83 15.21 17.16
C LEU A 22 16.59 14.10 17.90
N PRO A 23 17.65 14.45 18.64
CA PRO A 23 18.24 13.52 19.60
C PRO A 23 17.19 13.11 20.65
N THR A 24 17.27 11.87 21.12
CA THR A 24 16.41 11.44 22.23
C THR A 24 16.88 12.05 23.55
N ARG A 25 15.97 12.34 24.47
CA ARG A 25 16.33 12.98 25.76
C ARG A 25 17.24 12.13 26.68
N ASP A 26 17.48 10.87 26.37
CA ASP A 26 18.24 9.91 27.20
C ASP A 26 19.66 9.61 26.66
N ASP A 27 20.28 10.55 25.96
CA ASP A 27 21.53 10.31 25.21
C ASP A 27 22.72 9.88 26.08
N ASP A 28 23.12 8.62 25.94
CA ASP A 28 24.45 8.10 26.31
C ASP A 28 25.50 8.64 25.29
N PRO A 29 26.56 9.33 25.73
CA PRO A 29 27.57 9.91 24.84
C PRO A 29 28.34 8.89 23.99
N ASN A 30 28.17 7.59 24.21
CA ASN A 30 28.81 6.51 23.45
C ASN A 30 27.99 5.96 22.26
N VAL A 31 26.82 6.52 21.95
CA VAL A 31 25.98 6.07 20.83
C VAL A 31 26.50 6.64 19.50
N VAL A 32 26.76 5.77 18.53
CA VAL A 32 27.05 6.19 17.14
C VAL A 32 25.85 6.93 16.57
N ARG A 33 26.12 8.16 16.15
CA ARG A 33 25.19 9.00 15.40
C ARG A 33 25.13 8.49 13.97
N GLU A 34 23.96 8.04 13.53
CA GLU A 34 23.64 8.18 12.11
C GLU A 34 23.22 9.64 11.92
N GLU A 35 23.86 10.36 11.00
CA GLU A 35 23.46 11.71 10.66
C GLU A 35 22.00 11.68 10.21
N ALA A 36 21.09 12.15 11.06
CA ALA A 36 19.77 12.55 10.61
C ALA A 36 20.01 13.63 9.56
N VAL A 37 19.75 13.28 8.30
CA VAL A 37 19.71 14.26 7.21
C VAL A 37 18.70 15.31 7.68
N TRP A 38 19.19 16.52 7.90
CA TRP A 38 18.49 17.73 8.34
C TRP A 38 16.94 17.62 8.35
N GLY A 39 16.33 17.65 9.54
CA GLY A 39 14.86 17.77 9.72
C GLY A 39 14.06 16.48 9.94
N GLY A 40 14.71 15.30 9.94
CA GLY A 40 14.04 14.02 10.21
C GLY A 40 13.10 13.55 9.10
N ALA A 41 12.42 12.42 9.29
CA ALA A 41 11.44 11.87 8.34
C ALA A 41 10.06 12.54 8.41
N GLY A 42 9.97 13.75 8.98
CA GLY A 42 8.75 14.56 9.06
C GLY A 42 7.84 14.28 10.26
N TYR A 43 8.37 13.71 11.34
CA TYR A 43 7.63 13.43 12.57
C TYR A 43 7.94 14.42 13.68
N VAL A 44 6.99 14.59 14.60
CA VAL A 44 7.18 15.26 15.89
C VAL A 44 7.21 14.24 17.04
N PRO A 45 7.94 14.50 18.13
CA PRO A 45 7.85 13.64 19.31
C PRO A 45 6.45 13.74 19.94
N GLY A 46 5.86 12.59 20.28
CA GLY A 46 4.66 12.48 21.10
C GLY A 46 5.01 12.21 22.57
N ARG A 47 4.02 12.30 23.46
CA ARG A 47 4.16 11.98 24.89
C ARG A 47 3.19 10.90 25.29
N ALA A 48 3.65 9.92 26.06
CA ALA A 48 2.81 8.82 26.53
C ALA A 48 1.66 9.29 27.45
N GLU A 49 1.82 10.44 28.10
CA GLU A 49 0.80 11.07 28.95
C GLU A 49 -0.36 11.68 28.15
N ASP A 50 -0.12 12.05 26.89
CA ASP A 50 -1.13 12.67 26.02
C ASP A 50 -2.07 11.62 25.40
N TYR A 51 -1.78 10.33 25.61
CA TYR A 51 -2.57 9.21 25.13
C TYR A 51 -3.73 8.90 26.08
N ASP A 52 -4.93 9.13 25.60
CA ASP A 52 -6.18 8.76 26.23
C ASP A 52 -6.49 7.29 25.95
N ARG A 53 -6.51 6.48 27.02
CA ARG A 53 -6.75 5.04 26.94
C ARG A 53 -8.23 4.69 26.75
N ASP A 54 -9.14 5.57 27.16
CA ASP A 54 -10.58 5.36 27.01
C ASP A 54 -10.96 5.38 25.53
N HIS A 55 -10.33 6.25 24.75
CA HIS A 55 -10.63 6.44 23.32
C HIS A 55 -9.58 5.82 22.39
N ALA A 56 -8.42 5.46 22.93
CA ALA A 56 -7.22 5.00 22.21
C ALA A 56 -6.67 6.04 21.21
N LEU A 57 -6.51 7.28 21.67
CA LEU A 57 -6.09 8.44 20.87
C LEU A 57 -5.03 9.28 21.59
N ASP A 58 -4.11 9.88 20.84
CA ASP A 58 -3.35 11.03 21.34
C ASP A 58 -4.23 12.28 21.19
N VAL A 59 -4.90 12.65 22.28
CA VAL A 59 -5.93 13.71 22.28
C VAL A 59 -5.30 15.10 22.17
N VAL A 60 -4.05 15.26 22.56
CA VAL A 60 -3.35 16.54 22.39
C VAL A 60 -3.09 16.77 20.90
N LYS A 61 -2.54 15.78 20.19
CA LYS A 61 -2.27 15.88 18.74
C LYS A 61 -3.54 15.96 17.89
N LEU A 62 -4.61 15.28 18.31
CA LEU A 62 -5.91 15.41 17.65
C LEU A 62 -6.42 16.85 17.66
N PHE A 63 -6.44 17.49 18.83
CA PHE A 63 -6.99 18.84 18.94
C PHE A 63 -6.00 19.91 18.48
N GLU A 64 -4.69 19.68 18.55
CA GLU A 64 -3.70 20.52 17.86
C GLU A 64 -3.99 20.61 16.36
N PHE A 65 -4.21 19.46 15.71
CA PHE A 65 -4.58 19.39 14.30
C PHE A 65 -5.94 20.05 14.00
N LEU A 66 -6.98 19.73 14.77
CA LEU A 66 -8.33 20.27 14.54
C LEU A 66 -8.37 21.80 14.73
N ASN A 67 -7.70 22.33 15.75
CA ASN A 67 -7.61 23.77 15.98
C ASN A 67 -6.87 24.50 14.85
N ALA A 68 -5.79 23.90 14.34
CA ALA A 68 -5.01 24.49 13.25
C ALA A 68 -5.76 24.48 11.91
N THR A 69 -6.53 23.42 11.64
CA THR A 69 -7.07 23.15 10.29
C THR A 69 -8.55 23.45 10.14
N GLN A 70 -9.32 23.33 11.23
CA GLN A 70 -10.79 23.40 11.24
C GLN A 70 -11.31 24.17 12.48
N PRO A 71 -10.82 25.41 12.75
CA PRO A 71 -11.20 26.17 13.95
C PRO A 71 -12.71 26.46 14.02
N GLU A 72 -13.35 26.68 12.88
CA GLU A 72 -14.81 26.92 12.80
C GLU A 72 -15.61 25.70 13.29
N ILE A 73 -15.19 24.48 12.95
CA ILE A 73 -15.83 23.25 13.42
C ILE A 73 -15.62 23.09 14.93
N VAL A 74 -14.40 23.35 15.41
CA VAL A 74 -14.10 23.29 16.85
C VAL A 74 -14.99 24.26 17.64
N GLN A 75 -15.17 25.47 17.13
CA GLN A 75 -16.03 26.49 17.76
C GLN A 75 -17.51 26.09 17.68
N GLN A 76 -17.99 25.63 16.52
CA GLN A 76 -19.38 25.22 16.31
C GLN A 76 -19.78 24.08 17.25
N LEU A 77 -18.87 23.13 17.48
CA LEU A 77 -19.10 21.99 18.36
C LEU A 77 -18.77 22.29 19.83
N ASP A 78 -18.12 23.42 20.11
CA ASP A 78 -17.66 23.82 21.45
C ASP A 78 -16.82 22.72 22.12
N ILE A 79 -15.76 22.30 21.40
CA ILE A 79 -14.85 21.20 21.77
C ILE A 79 -13.40 21.65 21.98
N ALA A 80 -13.15 22.97 22.02
CA ALA A 80 -11.80 23.52 22.23
C ALA A 80 -11.24 23.17 23.61
N LEU A 81 -12.09 23.20 24.63
CA LEU A 81 -11.75 22.91 26.02
C LEU A 81 -12.23 21.51 26.40
N ASP A 82 -11.56 20.91 27.38
CA ASP A 82 -12.06 19.66 27.97
C ASP A 82 -13.38 19.88 28.71
N GLY A 83 -14.29 18.91 28.59
CA GLY A 83 -15.65 19.00 29.08
C GLY A 83 -16.61 18.04 28.37
N PRO A 84 -17.91 18.07 28.73
CA PRO A 84 -18.89 17.07 28.26
C PRO A 84 -19.01 16.98 26.74
N LYS A 85 -18.96 18.11 26.02
CA LYS A 85 -19.07 18.13 24.55
C LYS A 85 -17.85 17.51 23.88
N ARG A 86 -16.64 17.79 24.39
CA ARG A 86 -15.40 17.18 23.90
C ARG A 86 -15.41 15.66 24.12
N GLN A 87 -15.89 15.22 25.28
CA GLN A 87 -16.07 13.79 25.57
C GLN A 87 -17.11 13.14 24.65
N GLN A 88 -18.23 13.80 24.35
CA GLN A 88 -19.22 13.29 23.37
C GLN A 88 -18.63 13.18 21.96
N PHE A 89 -17.81 14.15 21.55
CA PHE A 89 -17.10 14.11 20.28
C PHE A 89 -16.11 12.93 20.22
N LEU A 90 -15.29 12.74 21.26
CA LEU A 90 -14.34 11.63 21.35
C LEU A 90 -15.04 10.27 21.34
N ASN A 91 -16.13 10.11 22.10
CA ASN A 91 -16.97 8.90 22.08
C ASN A 91 -17.57 8.63 20.69
N ARG A 92 -18.01 9.68 19.98
CA ARG A 92 -18.49 9.55 18.60
C ARG A 92 -17.38 9.07 17.67
N LEU A 93 -16.22 9.70 17.72
CA LEU A 93 -15.05 9.33 16.91
C LEU A 93 -14.63 7.89 17.19
N GLN A 94 -14.54 7.51 18.46
CA GLN A 94 -14.29 6.14 18.89
C GLN A 94 -15.25 5.15 18.23
N GLY A 95 -16.56 5.41 18.29
CA GLY A 95 -17.58 4.55 17.69
C GLY A 95 -17.45 4.44 16.17
N GLU A 96 -17.14 5.54 15.49
CA GLU A 96 -16.91 5.55 14.04
C GLU A 96 -15.65 4.75 13.65
N ILE A 97 -14.57 4.85 14.43
CA ILE A 97 -13.37 4.02 14.22
C ILE A 97 -13.69 2.54 14.48
N THR A 98 -14.44 2.18 15.53
CA THR A 98 -14.86 0.78 15.76
C THR A 98 -15.64 0.22 14.58
N LYS A 99 -16.54 1.04 14.01
CA LYS A 99 -17.44 0.60 12.95
C LYS A 99 -16.75 0.51 11.59
N HIS A 100 -15.90 1.47 11.27
CA HIS A 100 -15.37 1.67 9.92
C HIS A 100 -13.85 1.42 9.79
N GLY A 101 -13.13 1.45 10.91
CA GLY A 101 -11.67 1.34 10.98
C GLY A 101 -10.96 2.67 10.73
N VAL A 102 -9.75 2.80 11.29
CA VAL A 102 -8.92 4.01 11.25
C VAL A 102 -8.57 4.43 9.82
N ILE A 103 -8.36 3.46 8.92
CA ILE A 103 -8.07 3.74 7.50
C ILE A 103 -9.23 4.48 6.85
N HIS A 104 -10.48 4.05 7.10
CA HIS A 104 -11.65 4.74 6.58
C HIS A 104 -11.76 6.15 7.17
N ILE A 105 -11.54 6.29 8.47
CA ILE A 105 -11.69 7.59 9.15
C ILE A 105 -10.63 8.59 8.68
N LEU A 106 -9.39 8.16 8.47
CA LEU A 106 -8.36 8.99 7.83
C LEU A 106 -8.77 9.38 6.40
N ARG A 107 -9.39 8.48 5.63
CA ARG A 107 -9.74 8.75 4.24
C ARG A 107 -10.97 9.64 4.05
N HIS A 108 -12.01 9.42 4.85
CA HIS A 108 -13.32 10.01 4.61
C HIS A 108 -13.76 10.96 5.72
N GLY A 109 -13.07 10.98 6.86
CA GLY A 109 -13.52 11.71 8.03
C GLY A 109 -14.79 11.11 8.64
N PHE A 110 -15.53 11.92 9.39
CA PHE A 110 -16.82 11.55 9.97
C PHE A 110 -17.70 12.78 10.20
N SER A 111 -18.92 12.56 10.65
CA SER A 111 -19.87 13.62 11.01
C SER A 111 -20.27 13.53 12.48
N HIS A 112 -20.46 14.68 13.12
CA HIS A 112 -20.90 14.81 14.51
C HIS A 112 -21.80 16.04 14.69
N GLY A 113 -23.04 15.81 15.12
CA GLY A 113 -24.03 16.88 15.29
C GLY A 113 -24.21 17.68 13.97
N PRO A 114 -24.13 19.02 14.01
CA PRO A 114 -24.30 19.86 12.82
C PRO A 114 -23.05 19.89 11.92
N ALA A 115 -21.90 19.41 12.40
CA ALA A 115 -20.67 19.38 11.62
C ALA A 115 -20.62 18.11 10.75
N SER A 116 -20.73 18.30 9.45
CA SER A 116 -20.55 17.24 8.45
C SER A 116 -19.17 17.34 7.80
N GLY A 117 -18.55 16.19 7.51
CA GLY A 117 -17.28 16.15 6.77
C GLY A 117 -16.05 16.56 7.57
N ILE A 118 -16.03 16.32 8.88
CA ILE A 118 -14.88 16.57 9.76
C ILE A 118 -13.70 15.76 9.25
N ARG A 119 -12.65 16.44 8.80
CA ARG A 119 -11.44 15.80 8.27
C ARG A 119 -10.49 15.48 9.41
N LEU A 120 -9.90 14.29 9.38
CA LEU A 120 -8.87 13.87 10.34
C LEU A 120 -7.53 13.62 9.67
N TYR A 121 -7.44 13.92 8.37
CA TYR A 121 -6.24 13.76 7.56
C TYR A 121 -6.44 14.48 6.22
N TYR A 122 -5.36 15.07 5.70
CA TYR A 122 -5.30 15.59 4.34
C TYR A 122 -4.41 14.72 3.47
N TYR A 123 -4.82 14.48 2.22
CA TYR A 123 -4.14 13.61 1.26
C TYR A 123 -2.84 14.21 0.72
N LEU A 124 -2.03 13.36 0.06
CA LEU A 124 -0.88 13.84 -0.69
C LEU A 124 -1.37 14.76 -1.81
N PRO A 125 -0.71 15.90 -2.03
CA PRO A 125 -1.14 16.83 -3.07
C PRO A 125 -0.91 16.22 -4.45
N SER A 126 -1.89 16.40 -5.34
CA SER A 126 -1.62 16.24 -6.77
C SER A 126 -0.63 17.32 -7.23
N PRO A 127 0.26 17.04 -8.20
CA PRO A 127 1.21 18.04 -8.70
C PRO A 127 0.52 19.35 -9.11
N GLY A 128 1.02 20.48 -8.60
CA GLY A 128 0.48 21.82 -8.85
C GLY A 128 -0.67 22.25 -7.93
N ASN A 129 -1.14 21.40 -7.01
CA ASN A 129 -2.19 21.77 -6.05
C ASN A 129 -1.57 22.32 -4.75
N GLU A 130 -1.31 23.63 -4.73
CA GLU A 130 -0.69 24.32 -3.60
C GLU A 130 -1.55 24.29 -2.33
N ASP A 131 -2.87 24.39 -2.46
CA ASP A 131 -3.78 24.31 -1.30
C ASP A 131 -3.73 22.93 -0.64
N ALA A 132 -3.78 21.86 -1.45
CA ALA A 132 -3.61 20.51 -0.94
C ALA A 132 -2.23 20.30 -0.31
N ALA A 133 -1.16 20.89 -0.87
CA ALA A 133 0.18 20.79 -0.32
C ALA A 133 0.27 21.47 1.06
N ARG A 134 -0.30 22.67 1.18
CA ARG A 134 -0.39 23.41 2.44
C ARG A 134 -1.23 22.68 3.49
N LYS A 135 -2.34 22.04 3.09
CA LYS A 135 -3.17 21.22 4.00
C LYS A 135 -2.46 19.94 4.41
N PHE A 136 -1.80 19.25 3.49
CA PHE A 136 -1.00 18.06 3.80
C PHE A 136 0.11 18.36 4.80
N ALA A 137 0.78 19.51 4.62
CA ALA A 137 1.84 19.97 5.50
C ALA A 137 1.38 20.17 6.96
N GLN A 138 0.08 20.41 7.19
CA GLN A 138 -0.51 20.56 8.52
C GLN A 138 -0.84 19.23 9.20
N ASN A 139 -0.78 18.08 8.50
CA ASN A 139 -0.90 16.79 9.17
C ASN A 139 0.27 16.59 10.15
N LEU A 140 -0.05 16.24 11.39
CA LEU A 140 0.89 15.91 12.44
C LEU A 140 1.16 14.41 12.45
N PHE A 141 2.36 14.03 12.06
CA PHE A 141 2.87 12.66 12.21
C PHE A 141 3.66 12.63 13.51
N SER A 142 3.31 11.77 14.46
CA SER A 142 4.02 11.68 15.74
C SER A 142 4.46 10.27 16.08
N VAL A 143 5.55 10.19 16.83
CA VAL A 143 6.07 8.94 17.40
C VAL A 143 6.09 9.06 18.92
N THR A 144 5.42 8.13 19.59
CA THR A 144 5.32 8.08 21.05
C THR A 144 6.05 6.85 21.56
N ARG A 145 7.02 7.08 22.44
CA ARG A 145 7.80 6.06 23.16
C ARG A 145 7.01 5.50 24.33
N GLN A 146 7.22 4.23 24.65
CA GLN A 146 6.71 3.58 25.87
C GLN A 146 5.20 3.80 26.07
N LEU A 147 4.41 3.55 25.02
CA LEU A 147 2.98 3.83 25.02
C LEU A 147 2.23 2.86 25.95
N ARG A 148 1.74 3.37 27.08
CA ARG A 148 0.91 2.60 28.02
C ARG A 148 -0.53 2.53 27.53
N PHE A 149 -0.88 1.40 26.93
CA PHE A 149 -2.17 1.22 26.24
C PHE A 149 -3.28 0.68 27.13
N SER A 150 -2.95 -0.08 28.18
CA SER A 150 -3.91 -0.86 28.96
C SER A 150 -4.54 -0.06 30.10
N GLN A 151 -5.85 -0.25 30.28
CA GLN A 151 -6.62 0.22 31.44
C GLN A 151 -6.29 -0.64 32.68
N ASP A 152 -6.38 -1.96 32.52
CA ASP A 152 -6.30 -2.93 33.60
C ASP A 152 -4.85 -3.20 34.02
N GLU A 153 -3.94 -3.26 33.05
CA GLU A 153 -2.52 -3.55 33.24
C GLU A 153 -1.66 -2.32 32.91
N THR A 154 -1.83 -1.25 33.69
CA THR A 154 -1.22 0.09 33.49
C THR A 154 0.31 0.14 33.37
N ARG A 155 1.00 -0.97 33.67
CA ARG A 155 2.45 -1.14 33.48
C ARG A 155 2.83 -1.69 32.10
N ARG A 156 1.90 -2.25 31.33
CA ARG A 156 2.16 -2.71 29.97
C ARG A 156 2.32 -1.51 29.05
N SER A 157 3.46 -1.45 28.37
CA SER A 157 3.74 -0.51 27.31
C SER A 157 4.09 -1.24 26.01
N LEU A 158 3.81 -0.58 24.89
CA LEU A 158 4.46 -0.81 23.61
C LEU A 158 5.75 0.00 23.56
N ASP A 159 6.79 -0.49 22.88
CA ASP A 159 8.05 0.25 22.74
C ASP A 159 7.84 1.55 21.98
N LEU A 160 7.14 1.50 20.83
CA LEU A 160 6.75 2.67 20.06
C LEU A 160 5.31 2.56 19.54
N ALA A 161 4.69 3.71 19.35
CA ALA A 161 3.48 3.84 18.55
C ALA A 161 3.57 5.09 17.66
N LEU A 162 3.07 4.96 16.42
CA LEU A 162 2.95 6.07 15.48
C LEU A 162 1.50 6.52 15.40
N PHE A 163 1.32 7.84 15.41
CA PHE A 163 0.03 8.49 15.26
C PHE A 163 0.05 9.46 14.07
N ILE A 164 -1.13 9.65 13.48
CA ILE A 164 -1.39 10.72 12.52
C ILE A 164 -2.57 11.52 13.04
N ASN A 165 -2.35 12.79 13.32
CA ASN A 165 -3.36 13.71 13.87
C ASN A 165 -4.06 13.13 15.12
N GLY A 166 -3.30 12.41 15.95
CA GLY A 166 -3.81 11.76 17.16
C GLY A 166 -4.41 10.36 16.98
N LEU A 167 -4.58 9.86 15.75
CA LEU A 167 -5.11 8.52 15.47
C LEU A 167 -3.98 7.48 15.35
N PRO A 168 -4.06 6.31 16.00
CA PRO A 168 -3.01 5.29 15.95
C PRO A 168 -2.94 4.62 14.58
N VAL A 169 -1.74 4.57 13.99
CA VAL A 169 -1.52 3.97 12.66
C VAL A 169 -0.54 2.81 12.67
N ALA A 170 0.41 2.77 13.60
CA ALA A 170 1.32 1.63 13.75
C ALA A 170 1.77 1.44 15.20
N THR A 171 1.95 0.19 15.62
CA THR A 171 2.59 -0.15 16.92
C THR A 171 3.83 -0.99 16.70
N PHE A 172 4.76 -0.96 17.66
CA PHE A 172 6.05 -1.64 17.55
C PHE A 172 6.40 -2.39 18.84
N GLU A 173 6.91 -3.60 18.66
CA GLU A 173 7.72 -4.32 19.65
C GLU A 173 9.12 -4.49 19.05
N LEU A 174 10.11 -4.00 19.77
CA LEU A 174 11.50 -3.95 19.35
C LEU A 174 12.30 -4.94 20.18
N LYS A 175 13.17 -5.71 19.52
CA LYS A 175 14.11 -6.65 20.12
C LYS A 175 15.51 -6.42 19.57
N ASN A 176 16.49 -6.97 20.28
CA ASN A 176 17.88 -6.90 19.84
C ASN A 176 18.58 -8.24 20.06
N ARG A 177 19.27 -8.76 19.04
CA ARG A 177 19.99 -10.04 19.17
C ARG A 177 21.13 -9.98 20.19
N LEU A 178 21.65 -8.80 20.51
CA LEU A 178 22.63 -8.65 21.58
C LEU A 178 22.06 -8.91 22.98
N THR A 179 20.76 -8.66 23.17
CA THR A 179 20.04 -9.11 24.37
C THR A 179 19.53 -10.55 24.24
N LYS A 180 19.99 -11.28 23.21
CA LYS A 180 19.58 -12.64 22.83
C LYS A 180 18.08 -12.76 22.50
N GLN A 181 17.45 -11.66 22.13
CA GLN A 181 16.06 -11.63 21.69
C GLN A 181 15.98 -11.32 20.21
N THR A 182 14.95 -11.84 19.57
CA THR A 182 14.78 -11.83 18.11
C THR A 182 13.39 -11.32 17.75
N VAL A 183 13.15 -11.14 16.45
CA VAL A 183 11.81 -10.84 15.94
C VAL A 183 10.76 -11.88 16.38
N ALA A 184 11.16 -13.14 16.64
CA ALA A 184 10.25 -14.18 17.12
C ALA A 184 9.78 -13.92 18.57
N ASP A 185 10.66 -13.34 19.40
CA ASP A 185 10.32 -12.93 20.76
C ASP A 185 9.34 -11.76 20.75
N ALA A 186 9.55 -10.77 19.87
CA ALA A 186 8.59 -9.67 19.65
C ALA A 186 7.20 -10.20 19.21
N VAL A 187 7.17 -11.16 18.27
CA VAL A 187 5.92 -11.81 17.85
C VAL A 187 5.26 -12.52 19.02
N THR A 188 6.03 -13.24 19.83
CA THR A 188 5.52 -13.95 21.01
C THR A 188 4.93 -12.98 22.03
N GLN A 189 5.59 -11.83 22.26
CA GLN A 189 5.10 -10.78 23.15
C GLN A 189 3.76 -10.20 22.65
N TYR A 190 3.62 -9.92 21.35
CA TYR A 190 2.31 -9.56 20.77
C TYR A 190 1.26 -10.64 21.01
N GLN A 191 1.58 -11.91 20.78
CA GLN A 191 0.62 -13.01 20.88
C GLN A 191 0.17 -13.31 22.32
N ARG A 192 1.00 -12.98 23.32
CA ARG A 192 0.75 -13.29 24.74
C ARG A 192 0.26 -12.10 25.55
N ASP A 193 0.86 -10.93 25.35
CA ASP A 193 0.74 -9.80 26.27
C ASP A 193 -0.06 -8.63 25.69
N ARG A 194 -0.47 -8.71 24.41
CA ARG A 194 -1.30 -7.71 23.72
C ARG A 194 -2.67 -8.33 23.48
N ASP A 195 -3.55 -8.19 24.47
CA ASP A 195 -4.91 -8.72 24.42
C ASP A 195 -5.71 -8.02 23.31
N PRO A 196 -6.25 -8.73 22.31
CA PRO A 196 -7.06 -8.14 21.24
C PRO A 196 -8.32 -7.41 21.70
N ARG A 197 -8.74 -7.60 22.96
CA ARG A 197 -9.89 -6.89 23.56
C ARG A 197 -9.55 -5.46 23.96
N GLU A 198 -8.27 -5.17 24.21
CA GLU A 198 -7.78 -3.81 24.46
C GLU A 198 -8.08 -2.92 23.26
N LEU A 199 -8.57 -1.71 23.52
CA LEU A 199 -9.16 -0.86 22.49
C LEU A 199 -8.22 -0.57 21.31
N LEU A 200 -6.92 -0.40 21.58
CA LEU A 200 -5.90 -0.17 20.56
C LEU A 200 -5.69 -1.35 19.60
N PHE A 201 -5.95 -2.59 20.07
CA PHE A 201 -5.66 -3.82 19.34
C PHE A 201 -6.88 -4.46 18.68
N GLN A 202 -8.08 -3.91 18.91
CA GLN A 202 -9.28 -4.36 18.22
C GLN A 202 -9.14 -4.14 16.71
N PHE A 203 -9.79 -5.00 15.93
CA PHE A 203 -9.77 -4.93 14.47
C PHE A 203 -10.11 -3.52 13.95
N GLY A 204 -9.32 -3.02 13.00
CA GLY A 204 -9.56 -1.69 12.41
C GLY A 204 -9.00 -0.52 13.21
N ARG A 205 -8.60 -0.69 14.48
CA ARG A 205 -8.16 0.43 15.34
C ARG A 205 -6.77 0.94 15.03
N CYS A 206 -5.85 0.03 14.73
CA CYS A 206 -4.52 0.35 14.26
C CYS A 206 -4.31 -0.35 12.91
N MET A 207 -3.63 0.32 11.97
CA MET A 207 -3.45 -0.20 10.62
C MET A 207 -2.46 -1.38 10.57
N VAL A 208 -1.42 -1.38 11.43
CA VAL A 208 -0.37 -2.41 11.42
C VAL A 208 0.39 -2.50 12.74
N HIS A 209 0.82 -3.71 13.11
CA HIS A 209 1.65 -4.00 14.27
C HIS A 209 2.98 -4.60 13.80
N PHE A 210 4.09 -3.93 14.06
CA PHE A 210 5.43 -4.37 13.65
C PHE A 210 6.16 -5.04 14.82
N ALA A 211 6.73 -6.21 14.53
CA ALA A 211 7.73 -6.89 15.35
C ALA A 211 9.08 -6.72 14.65
N VAL A 212 10.08 -6.19 15.35
CA VAL A 212 11.34 -5.76 14.73
C VAL A 212 12.53 -6.21 15.57
N ASP A 213 13.56 -6.76 14.92
CA ASP A 213 14.91 -6.81 15.48
C ASP A 213 15.92 -6.10 14.56
N ASP A 214 17.22 -6.25 14.82
CA ASP A 214 18.29 -5.64 14.01
C ASP A 214 18.47 -6.28 12.63
N GLN A 215 17.83 -7.43 12.36
CA GLN A 215 17.96 -8.23 11.15
C GLN A 215 16.68 -8.34 10.33
N GLU A 216 15.52 -8.49 10.98
CA GLU A 216 14.24 -8.82 10.35
C GLU A 216 13.08 -7.96 10.86
N VAL A 217 12.10 -7.76 9.99
CA VAL A 217 10.82 -7.13 10.29
C VAL A 217 9.71 -8.12 9.98
N ARG A 218 8.75 -8.24 10.91
CA ARG A 218 7.47 -8.90 10.68
C ARG A 218 6.33 -7.95 11.01
N PHE A 219 5.18 -8.16 10.38
CA PHE A 219 3.99 -7.34 10.63
C PHE A 219 2.72 -8.17 10.74
N CYS A 220 1.76 -7.66 11.49
CA CYS A 220 0.41 -8.20 11.60
C CYS A 220 -0.61 -7.06 11.46
N THR A 221 -1.72 -7.29 10.75
CA THR A 221 -2.80 -6.31 10.60
C THR A 221 -3.97 -6.54 11.55
N HIS A 222 -4.00 -7.69 12.23
CA HIS A 222 -5.06 -8.04 13.18
C HIS A 222 -4.53 -9.00 14.24
N LEU A 223 -4.37 -8.50 15.46
CA LEU A 223 -4.01 -9.33 16.60
C LEU A 223 -5.19 -10.20 17.02
N GLN A 224 -4.94 -11.49 17.19
CA GLN A 224 -5.90 -12.52 17.61
C GLN A 224 -5.26 -13.43 18.67
N GLY A 225 -4.49 -12.83 19.58
CA GLY A 225 -3.70 -13.55 20.60
C GLY A 225 -2.74 -14.52 19.93
N LYS A 226 -2.74 -15.79 20.35
CA LYS A 226 -1.90 -16.85 19.75
C LYS A 226 -2.17 -17.12 18.27
N ALA A 227 -3.36 -16.78 17.77
CA ALA A 227 -3.73 -16.92 16.35
C ALA A 227 -3.30 -15.72 15.49
N SER A 228 -2.64 -14.71 16.07
CA SER A 228 -2.12 -13.56 15.32
C SER A 228 -1.13 -14.04 14.26
N TRP A 229 -1.41 -13.68 13.00
CA TRP A 229 -0.59 -14.10 11.87
C TRP A 229 0.39 -12.98 11.49
N PHE A 230 1.66 -13.18 11.83
CA PHE A 230 2.74 -12.27 11.48
C PHE A 230 3.40 -12.69 10.16
N LEU A 231 3.38 -11.80 9.18
CA LEU A 231 4.00 -11.96 7.88
C LEU A 231 5.39 -11.33 7.86
N PRO A 232 6.36 -11.89 7.11
CA PRO A 232 7.63 -11.22 6.84
C PRO A 232 7.40 -9.89 6.13
N PHE A 233 8.18 -8.88 6.50
CA PHE A 233 8.20 -7.55 5.86
C PHE A 233 9.60 -7.19 5.35
N ASN A 234 10.41 -8.20 5.01
CA ASN A 234 11.80 -8.08 4.62
C ASN A 234 11.99 -7.73 3.12
N GLN A 235 13.15 -7.19 2.76
CA GLN A 235 13.52 -6.80 1.40
C GLN A 235 13.80 -7.99 0.47
N GLY A 236 14.12 -9.16 1.03
CA GLY A 236 14.70 -10.28 0.30
C GLY A 236 16.20 -10.07 0.06
N TYR A 237 16.94 -11.17 -0.03
CA TYR A 237 18.39 -11.12 -0.25
C TYR A 237 18.86 -12.34 -1.05
N ASN A 238 19.58 -12.11 -2.16
CA ASN A 238 20.09 -13.16 -3.06
C ASN A 238 19.03 -14.23 -3.40
N ASP A 239 17.88 -13.78 -3.91
CA ASP A 239 16.70 -14.61 -4.24
C ASP A 239 16.08 -15.38 -3.06
N GLY A 240 16.49 -15.06 -1.82
CA GLY A 240 16.02 -15.67 -0.59
C GLY A 240 15.32 -14.70 0.37
N ALA A 241 14.98 -15.22 1.56
CA ALA A 241 14.38 -14.47 2.65
C ALA A 241 15.41 -13.59 3.40
N GLY A 242 14.89 -12.68 4.23
CA GLY A 242 15.72 -11.78 5.05
C GLY A 242 16.03 -10.45 4.36
N ASN A 243 16.94 -9.68 4.94
CA ASN A 243 17.33 -8.36 4.46
C ASN A 243 18.79 -8.35 4.00
N PRO A 244 19.15 -7.55 2.97
CA PRO A 244 20.52 -7.37 2.56
C PRO A 244 21.36 -6.74 3.69
N PRO A 245 22.69 -6.98 3.72
CA PRO A 245 23.60 -6.21 4.55
C PRO A 245 23.45 -4.71 4.25
N ASN A 246 23.42 -3.89 5.30
CA ASN A 246 23.42 -2.43 5.18
C ASN A 246 24.81 -1.91 5.59
N PRO A 247 25.64 -1.40 4.66
CA PRO A 247 26.97 -0.88 4.99
C PRO A 247 26.95 0.35 5.90
N THR A 248 25.80 1.05 5.97
CA THR A 248 25.64 2.35 6.63
C THR A 248 24.74 2.29 7.87
N GLY A 249 24.40 1.09 8.35
CA GLY A 249 23.47 0.92 9.47
C GLY A 249 23.02 -0.52 9.67
N ILE A 250 21.91 -0.70 10.37
CA ILE A 250 21.29 -2.02 10.57
C ILE A 250 20.38 -2.42 9.41
N LYS A 251 20.15 -3.73 9.25
CA LYS A 251 19.44 -4.26 8.07
C LYS A 251 17.98 -3.87 8.01
N THR A 252 17.37 -3.54 9.15
CA THR A 252 15.98 -3.12 9.25
C THR A 252 15.76 -1.61 9.05
N ALA A 253 16.82 -0.85 8.77
CA ALA A 253 16.75 0.61 8.63
C ALA A 253 15.83 1.11 7.52
N TYR A 254 15.60 0.31 6.47
CA TYR A 254 14.61 0.65 5.44
C TYR A 254 13.21 0.86 6.01
N LEU A 255 12.88 0.25 7.16
CA LEU A 255 11.57 0.44 7.80
C LEU A 255 11.34 1.92 8.12
N TRP A 256 12.23 2.57 8.88
CA TRP A 256 12.02 3.99 9.22
C TRP A 256 12.53 4.97 8.17
N ARG A 257 13.54 4.61 7.37
CA ARG A 257 14.09 5.51 6.35
C ARG A 257 13.25 5.55 5.07
N GLU A 258 12.60 4.45 4.70
CA GLU A 258 11.87 4.36 3.42
C GLU A 258 10.38 4.13 3.63
N VAL A 259 9.98 3.22 4.53
CA VAL A 259 8.57 2.81 4.66
C VAL A 259 7.78 3.79 5.50
N LEU A 260 8.31 4.17 6.67
CA LEU A 260 7.68 5.09 7.62
C LEU A 260 7.99 6.57 7.35
N GLU A 261 8.74 6.91 6.30
CA GLU A 261 8.88 8.31 5.90
C GLU A 261 7.49 8.92 5.62
N ARG A 262 7.28 10.18 6.01
CA ARG A 262 5.97 10.84 6.00
C ARG A 262 5.21 10.70 4.68
N HIS A 263 5.84 10.97 3.54
CA HIS A 263 5.20 10.84 2.22
C HIS A 263 4.99 9.37 1.85
N SER A 264 5.93 8.48 2.19
CA SER A 264 5.79 7.05 1.98
C SER A 264 4.60 6.46 2.75
N LEU A 265 4.49 6.75 4.05
CA LEU A 265 3.38 6.26 4.88
C LEU A 265 2.05 6.86 4.43
N ALA A 266 2.04 8.15 4.08
CA ALA A 266 0.88 8.79 3.45
C ALA A 266 0.46 8.05 2.17
N ASN A 267 1.41 7.74 1.28
CA ASN A 267 1.15 6.99 0.06
C ASN A 267 0.60 5.58 0.36
N ILE A 268 1.11 4.89 1.40
CA ILE A 268 0.59 3.58 1.84
C ILE A 268 -0.87 3.70 2.31
N ILE A 269 -1.20 4.68 3.14
CA ILE A 269 -2.55 4.91 3.64
C ILE A 269 -3.53 5.19 2.51
N GLN A 270 -3.10 5.91 1.47
CA GLN A 270 -3.96 6.36 0.39
C GLN A 270 -4.14 5.30 -0.71
N ASN A 271 -3.09 4.55 -1.04
CA ASN A 271 -3.05 3.72 -2.24
C ASN A 271 -2.94 2.20 -1.98
N TYR A 272 -2.76 1.77 -0.73
CA TYR A 272 -2.49 0.36 -0.42
C TYR A 272 -3.32 -0.18 0.74
N ALA A 273 -3.30 0.51 1.89
CA ALA A 273 -3.96 0.04 3.10
C ALA A 273 -5.49 0.07 2.94
N GLN A 274 -6.19 -1.00 3.29
CA GLN A 274 -7.65 -1.06 3.11
C GLN A 274 -8.30 -2.11 4.00
N VAL A 275 -9.60 -1.97 4.25
CA VAL A 275 -10.43 -3.02 4.84
C VAL A 275 -11.37 -3.51 3.75
N VAL A 276 -11.23 -4.78 3.36
CA VAL A 276 -12.08 -5.41 2.33
C VAL A 276 -13.12 -6.30 2.98
N GLU A 277 -14.32 -6.36 2.38
CA GLU A 277 -15.38 -7.29 2.77
C GLU A 277 -15.29 -8.55 1.89
N GLU A 278 -14.98 -9.68 2.50
CA GLU A 278 -15.04 -11.01 1.89
C GLU A 278 -16.33 -11.71 2.35
N LYS A 279 -16.91 -12.57 1.51
CA LYS A 279 -17.98 -13.48 1.94
C LYS A 279 -17.37 -14.86 2.15
N ASP A 280 -17.61 -15.47 3.30
CA ASP A 280 -17.21 -16.87 3.52
C ASP A 280 -18.07 -17.82 2.66
N GLU A 281 -17.73 -19.11 2.68
CA GLU A 281 -18.44 -20.17 1.95
C GLU A 281 -19.93 -20.26 2.32
N ARG A 282 -20.33 -19.71 3.48
CA ARG A 282 -21.70 -19.67 3.98
C ARG A 282 -22.40 -18.32 3.71
N GLY A 283 -21.77 -17.44 2.93
CA GLY A 283 -22.28 -16.12 2.58
C GLY A 283 -22.16 -15.06 3.69
N ARG A 284 -21.53 -15.37 4.82
CA ARG A 284 -21.33 -14.42 5.92
C ARG A 284 -20.22 -13.43 5.58
N LYS A 285 -20.48 -12.16 5.87
CA LYS A 285 -19.51 -11.08 5.68
C LYS A 285 -18.36 -11.22 6.68
N LYS A 286 -17.14 -11.18 6.18
CA LYS A 286 -15.91 -11.15 6.96
C LYS A 286 -15.08 -9.96 6.48
N HIS A 287 -14.66 -9.12 7.40
CA HIS A 287 -13.76 -8.02 7.07
C HIS A 287 -12.31 -8.45 7.20
N LYS A 288 -11.47 -7.95 6.30
CA LYS A 288 -10.03 -8.22 6.28
C LYS A 288 -9.26 -6.95 6.06
N GLN A 289 -8.41 -6.62 7.02
CA GLN A 289 -7.50 -5.49 6.94
C GLN A 289 -6.24 -5.87 6.18
N ILE A 290 -5.92 -5.10 5.15
CA ILE A 290 -4.79 -5.29 4.27
C ILE A 290 -3.81 -4.13 4.48
N PHE A 291 -2.55 -4.49 4.69
CA PHE A 291 -1.38 -3.64 4.61
C PHE A 291 -0.43 -4.29 3.59
N PRO A 292 0.22 -3.53 2.70
CA PRO A 292 1.03 -4.12 1.64
C PRO A 292 2.19 -4.93 2.25
N ARG A 293 2.53 -6.07 1.64
CA ARG A 293 3.80 -6.74 1.93
C ARG A 293 4.93 -5.97 1.25
N TYR A 294 6.14 -6.03 1.81
CA TYR A 294 7.25 -5.21 1.32
C TYR A 294 7.55 -5.43 -0.17
N HIS A 295 7.57 -6.69 -0.65
CA HIS A 295 7.83 -6.98 -2.06
C HIS A 295 6.77 -6.38 -2.99
N GLN A 296 5.50 -6.36 -2.57
CA GLN A 296 4.41 -5.75 -3.34
C GLN A 296 4.58 -4.23 -3.41
N LEU A 297 4.90 -3.60 -2.28
CA LEU A 297 5.19 -2.18 -2.20
C LEU A 297 6.35 -1.79 -3.11
N ARG A 298 7.47 -2.54 -3.02
CA ARG A 298 8.66 -2.35 -3.83
C ARG A 298 8.37 -2.50 -5.33
N ALA A 299 7.67 -3.57 -5.73
CA ALA A 299 7.35 -3.84 -7.13
C ALA A 299 6.54 -2.69 -7.75
N VAL A 300 5.44 -2.26 -7.09
CA VAL A 300 4.61 -1.16 -7.60
C VAL A 300 5.40 0.14 -7.68
N ARG A 301 6.17 0.50 -6.63
CA ARG A 301 6.97 1.73 -6.62
C ARG A 301 8.02 1.75 -7.73
N LYS A 302 8.72 0.64 -7.96
CA LYS A 302 9.74 0.52 -9.00
C LYS A 302 9.15 0.66 -10.40
N LEU A 303 8.01 0.01 -10.65
CA LEU A 303 7.29 0.09 -11.93
C LEU A 303 6.79 1.51 -12.22
N LEU A 304 6.19 2.17 -11.23
CA LEU A 304 5.72 3.55 -11.37
C LEU A 304 6.90 4.50 -11.63
N ALA A 305 7.95 4.43 -10.81
CA ALA A 305 9.11 5.29 -10.96
C ALA A 305 9.78 5.14 -12.34
N HIS A 306 9.90 3.91 -12.84
CA HIS A 306 10.46 3.67 -14.17
C HIS A 306 9.54 4.17 -15.28
N ALA A 307 8.22 3.95 -15.18
CA ALA A 307 7.25 4.46 -16.16
C ALA A 307 7.21 6.00 -16.18
N GLU A 308 7.30 6.68 -15.03
CA GLU A 308 7.40 8.14 -14.96
C GLU A 308 8.63 8.68 -15.68
N GLN A 309 9.75 7.97 -15.62
CA GLN A 309 11.02 8.40 -16.22
C GLN A 309 11.07 8.10 -17.72
N GLN A 310 10.72 6.88 -18.13
CA GLN A 310 10.90 6.40 -19.51
C GLN A 310 9.69 6.68 -20.41
N GLY A 311 8.52 6.97 -19.84
CA GLY A 311 7.30 7.19 -20.61
C GLY A 311 6.66 5.89 -21.12
N VAL A 312 5.90 5.99 -22.23
CA VAL A 312 5.15 4.88 -22.85
C VAL A 312 6.08 3.98 -23.70
N GLY A 313 5.61 2.81 -24.12
CA GLY A 313 6.37 1.85 -24.94
C GLY A 313 7.17 0.80 -24.16
N GLN A 314 7.13 0.85 -22.82
CA GLN A 314 7.96 0.00 -21.96
C GLN A 314 7.37 -1.40 -21.77
N LYS A 315 8.23 -2.40 -21.55
CA LYS A 315 7.83 -3.79 -21.32
C LYS A 315 8.47 -4.33 -20.05
N TYR A 316 7.64 -4.67 -19.09
CA TYR A 316 8.03 -5.08 -17.73
C TYR A 316 7.65 -6.54 -17.47
N LEU A 317 8.59 -7.30 -16.91
CA LEU A 317 8.33 -8.64 -16.39
C LEU A 317 8.43 -8.66 -14.88
N ILE A 318 7.36 -9.06 -14.22
CA ILE A 318 7.24 -9.11 -12.77
C ILE A 318 7.07 -10.56 -12.33
N GLN A 319 8.02 -11.06 -11.54
CA GLN A 319 7.99 -12.43 -11.04
C GLN A 319 7.42 -12.48 -9.62
N HIS A 320 6.21 -13.02 -9.49
CA HIS A 320 5.49 -13.17 -8.22
C HIS A 320 5.14 -14.65 -8.01
N SER A 321 5.63 -15.25 -6.93
CA SER A 321 5.25 -16.62 -6.57
C SER A 321 3.74 -16.76 -6.30
N ALA A 322 3.20 -17.96 -6.47
CA ALA A 322 1.82 -18.26 -6.12
C ALA A 322 1.55 -17.95 -4.63
N GLY A 323 0.40 -17.34 -4.32
CA GLY A 323 0.06 -16.94 -2.94
C GLY A 323 0.81 -15.71 -2.40
N SER A 324 1.66 -15.06 -3.21
CA SER A 324 2.38 -13.83 -2.82
C SER A 324 1.48 -12.59 -2.69
N GLY A 325 0.22 -12.68 -3.12
CA GLY A 325 -0.74 -11.57 -3.17
C GLY A 325 -0.68 -10.75 -4.47
N LYS A 326 -0.34 -11.40 -5.60
CA LYS A 326 -0.23 -10.79 -6.93
C LYS A 326 -1.45 -9.94 -7.33
N SER A 327 -2.67 -10.41 -7.09
CA SER A 327 -3.91 -9.65 -7.41
C SER A 327 -3.94 -8.25 -6.79
N ASN A 328 -3.48 -8.10 -5.53
CA ASN A 328 -3.38 -6.78 -4.90
C ASN A 328 -2.32 -5.90 -5.58
N THR A 329 -1.19 -6.48 -5.99
CA THR A 329 -0.12 -5.75 -6.69
C THR A 329 -0.60 -5.23 -8.03
N ILE A 330 -1.32 -6.05 -8.80
CA ILE A 330 -1.98 -5.66 -10.05
C ILE A 330 -2.98 -4.54 -9.82
N ALA A 331 -3.86 -4.68 -8.82
CA ALA A 331 -4.89 -3.68 -8.52
C ALA A 331 -4.29 -2.33 -8.11
N TRP A 332 -3.28 -2.31 -7.23
CA TRP A 332 -2.61 -1.09 -6.79
C TRP A 332 -1.80 -0.42 -7.91
N LEU A 333 -1.19 -1.22 -8.78
CA LEU A 333 -0.50 -0.72 -9.97
C LEU A 333 -1.50 -0.08 -10.94
N ALA A 334 -2.58 -0.80 -11.27
CA ALA A 334 -3.62 -0.31 -12.18
C ALA A 334 -4.23 1.01 -11.69
N HIS A 335 -4.53 1.09 -10.40
CA HIS A 335 -5.05 2.31 -9.77
C HIS A 335 -4.08 3.49 -9.91
N GLN A 336 -2.81 3.31 -9.56
CA GLN A 336 -1.84 4.41 -9.57
C GLN A 336 -1.42 4.83 -10.97
N LEU A 337 -1.47 3.93 -11.96
CA LEU A 337 -1.22 4.26 -13.37
C LEU A 337 -2.25 5.23 -13.96
N VAL A 338 -3.45 5.36 -13.38
CA VAL A 338 -4.48 6.32 -13.83
C VAL A 338 -3.99 7.77 -13.71
N GLY A 339 -3.26 8.09 -12.64
CA GLY A 339 -2.81 9.44 -12.32
C GLY A 339 -1.35 9.72 -12.62
N ILE A 340 -0.61 8.72 -13.10
CA ILE A 340 0.84 8.83 -13.32
C ILE A 340 1.14 9.85 -14.43
N LYS A 341 2.22 10.61 -14.29
CA LYS A 341 2.64 11.66 -15.23
C LYS A 341 4.11 11.49 -15.55
N GLN A 342 4.48 11.72 -16.81
CA GLN A 342 5.90 11.67 -17.20
C GLN A 342 6.65 12.84 -16.57
N LYS A 343 7.86 12.59 -16.07
CA LYS A 343 8.78 13.65 -15.65
C LYS A 343 9.43 14.27 -16.88
N SER A 344 9.36 15.59 -17.00
CA SER A 344 10.14 16.35 -17.99
C SER A 344 11.65 16.20 -17.70
N PRO A 345 12.53 16.37 -18.70
CA PRO A 345 13.97 16.55 -18.47
C PRO A 345 14.32 17.65 -17.46
N SER A 346 13.44 18.65 -17.30
CA SER A 346 13.56 19.72 -16.30
C SER A 346 13.08 19.32 -14.89
N GLY A 347 12.66 18.07 -14.68
CA GLY A 347 12.14 17.55 -13.41
C GLY A 347 10.66 17.89 -13.13
N ALA A 348 10.06 18.82 -13.88
CA ALA A 348 8.65 19.16 -13.73
C ALA A 348 7.74 18.06 -14.32
N PRO A 349 6.71 17.59 -13.61
CA PRO A 349 5.78 16.60 -14.16
C PRO A 349 4.91 17.22 -15.27
N SER A 350 4.62 16.44 -16.30
CA SER A 350 3.68 16.81 -17.37
C SER A 350 2.30 17.16 -16.80
N THR A 351 1.55 18.04 -17.48
CA THR A 351 0.18 18.37 -17.10
C THR A 351 -0.79 17.22 -17.38
N ALA A 352 -0.56 16.47 -18.46
CA ALA A 352 -1.39 15.34 -18.89
C ALA A 352 -0.94 14.01 -18.24
N PRO A 353 -1.88 13.11 -17.90
CA PRO A 353 -1.56 11.73 -17.51
C PRO A 353 -0.70 11.03 -18.55
N LEU A 354 0.10 10.05 -18.15
CA LEU A 354 0.94 9.26 -19.06
C LEU A 354 0.11 8.29 -19.91
N PHE A 355 -0.94 7.71 -19.32
CA PHE A 355 -1.83 6.75 -19.96
C PHE A 355 -3.27 7.27 -19.97
N ASP A 356 -3.95 7.07 -21.09
CA ASP A 356 -5.36 7.43 -21.27
C ASP A 356 -6.28 6.38 -20.66
N SER A 357 -5.92 5.10 -20.82
CA SER A 357 -6.63 3.93 -20.28
C SER A 357 -5.66 2.83 -19.83
N ILE A 358 -6.06 2.11 -18.77
CA ILE A 358 -5.36 0.96 -18.20
C ILE A 358 -6.23 -0.27 -18.45
N ILE A 359 -5.66 -1.29 -19.08
CA ILE A 359 -6.35 -2.54 -19.42
C ILE A 359 -5.74 -3.66 -18.60
N VAL A 360 -6.56 -4.29 -17.76
CA VAL A 360 -6.17 -5.44 -16.93
C VAL A 360 -6.73 -6.70 -17.57
N ILE A 361 -5.84 -7.62 -17.91
CA ILE A 361 -6.14 -8.88 -18.58
C ILE A 361 -5.88 -10.02 -17.61
N ASN A 362 -6.89 -10.88 -17.42
CA ASN A 362 -6.79 -12.06 -16.56
C ASN A 362 -7.24 -13.31 -17.32
N ASP A 363 -6.63 -14.45 -17.03
CA ASP A 363 -6.97 -15.76 -17.61
C ASP A 363 -8.28 -16.37 -17.07
N ARG A 364 -8.79 -15.87 -15.93
CA ARG A 364 -10.02 -16.41 -15.32
C ARG A 364 -11.28 -15.87 -16.00
N THR A 365 -12.11 -16.78 -16.52
CA THR A 365 -13.46 -16.50 -17.05
C THR A 365 -14.36 -15.83 -16.02
N VAL A 366 -14.23 -16.24 -14.74
CA VAL A 366 -14.68 -15.47 -13.59
C VAL A 366 -13.59 -14.46 -13.24
N LEU A 367 -13.72 -13.27 -13.81
CA LEU A 367 -12.88 -12.11 -13.52
C LEU A 367 -12.58 -12.03 -12.01
N ASP A 368 -11.31 -11.85 -11.63
CA ASP A 368 -10.93 -11.87 -10.22
C ASP A 368 -11.65 -10.77 -9.44
N LYS A 369 -12.68 -11.19 -8.67
CA LYS A 369 -13.48 -10.34 -7.80
C LYS A 369 -12.57 -9.55 -6.86
N GLN A 370 -11.43 -10.10 -6.45
CA GLN A 370 -10.47 -9.41 -5.60
C GLN A 370 -9.84 -8.19 -6.28
N ILE A 371 -9.48 -8.28 -7.57
CA ILE A 371 -8.96 -7.14 -8.34
C ILE A 371 -10.05 -6.08 -8.45
N LYS A 372 -11.27 -6.49 -8.81
CA LYS A 372 -12.41 -5.57 -8.96
C LYS A 372 -12.74 -4.85 -7.65
N ASP A 373 -12.85 -5.58 -6.55
CA ASP A 373 -13.20 -5.04 -5.24
C ASP A 373 -12.08 -4.15 -4.69
N THR A 374 -10.81 -4.52 -4.90
CA THR A 374 -9.67 -3.67 -4.53
C THR A 374 -9.66 -2.37 -5.32
N ILE A 375 -9.88 -2.40 -6.63
CA ILE A 375 -9.93 -1.16 -7.44
C ILE A 375 -11.14 -0.31 -7.04
N LYS A 376 -12.30 -0.94 -6.78
CA LYS A 376 -13.52 -0.23 -6.33
C LYS A 376 -13.39 0.39 -4.95
N ALA A 377 -12.54 -0.15 -4.07
CA ALA A 377 -12.27 0.43 -2.76
C ALA A 377 -11.53 1.78 -2.83
N PHE A 378 -11.09 2.21 -4.01
CA PHE A 378 -10.56 3.54 -4.26
C PHE A 378 -11.64 4.40 -4.94
N ASP A 379 -12.25 5.29 -4.15
CA ASP A 379 -13.44 6.09 -4.49
C ASP A 379 -13.37 6.84 -5.83
N HIS A 380 -12.17 7.29 -6.23
CA HIS A 380 -11.98 8.06 -7.47
C HIS A 380 -12.10 7.22 -8.75
N VAL A 381 -12.13 5.88 -8.66
CA VAL A 381 -12.03 4.99 -9.83
C VAL A 381 -13.28 4.12 -10.03
N ALA A 382 -14.18 4.04 -9.06
CA ALA A 382 -15.36 3.16 -9.14
C ALA A 382 -16.28 3.45 -10.36
N SER A 383 -16.45 4.72 -10.74
CA SER A 383 -17.22 5.14 -11.94
C SER A 383 -16.46 4.95 -13.26
N LEU A 384 -15.15 4.72 -13.18
CA LEU A 384 -14.22 4.63 -14.31
C LEU A 384 -13.95 3.19 -14.74
N ILE A 385 -14.56 2.20 -14.07
CA ILE A 385 -14.42 0.77 -14.37
C ILE A 385 -15.45 0.35 -15.41
N GLY A 386 -14.98 -0.18 -16.53
CA GLY A 386 -15.79 -0.95 -17.48
C GLY A 386 -15.54 -2.45 -17.32
N HIS A 387 -16.60 -3.26 -17.22
CA HIS A 387 -16.51 -4.72 -17.22
C HIS A 387 -17.17 -5.27 -18.49
N SER A 388 -16.38 -5.94 -19.34
CA SER A 388 -16.86 -6.47 -20.60
C SER A 388 -17.15 -7.96 -20.48
N GLU A 389 -18.43 -8.32 -20.64
CA GLU A 389 -18.87 -9.69 -20.85
C GLU A 389 -18.80 -10.07 -22.33
N ASP A 390 -18.92 -9.11 -23.26
CA ASP A 390 -18.78 -9.29 -24.71
C ASP A 390 -17.83 -8.27 -25.38
N SER A 391 -17.39 -8.54 -26.61
CA SER A 391 -16.46 -7.67 -27.35
C SER A 391 -17.06 -6.30 -27.71
N ALA A 392 -18.40 -6.20 -27.77
CA ALA A 392 -19.11 -4.94 -28.00
C ALA A 392 -18.98 -3.99 -26.81
N ALA A 393 -19.19 -4.47 -25.58
CA ALA A 393 -18.99 -3.70 -24.36
C ALA A 393 -17.53 -3.24 -24.21
N LEU A 394 -16.56 -4.09 -24.58
CA LEU A 394 -15.14 -3.74 -24.56
C LEU A 394 -14.85 -2.57 -25.50
N ARG A 395 -15.33 -2.65 -26.75
CA ARG A 395 -15.22 -1.54 -27.72
C ARG A 395 -15.86 -0.27 -27.19
N ASN A 396 -17.03 -0.35 -26.58
CA ASN A 396 -17.70 0.80 -25.97
C ASN A 396 -16.89 1.43 -24.82
N PHE A 397 -16.24 0.64 -23.97
CA PHE A 397 -15.39 1.17 -22.90
C PHE A 397 -14.13 1.86 -23.42
N ILE A 398 -13.51 1.28 -24.45
CA ILE A 398 -12.36 1.91 -25.13
C ILE A 398 -12.80 3.23 -25.77
N ASN A 399 -13.89 3.22 -26.54
CA ASN A 399 -14.41 4.41 -27.22
C ASN A 399 -14.78 5.52 -26.23
N SER A 400 -15.47 5.17 -25.14
CA SER A 400 -15.88 6.11 -24.08
C SER A 400 -14.74 6.58 -23.17
N GLY A 401 -13.52 6.06 -23.34
CA GLY A 401 -12.35 6.51 -22.59
C GLY A 401 -12.39 6.13 -21.11
N LYS A 402 -12.96 4.97 -20.78
CA LYS A 402 -12.90 4.42 -19.40
C LYS A 402 -11.43 4.31 -18.97
N LYS A 403 -11.14 4.77 -17.75
CA LYS A 403 -9.75 4.78 -17.24
C LYS A 403 -9.23 3.40 -16.90
N ILE A 404 -10.08 2.51 -16.36
CA ILE A 404 -9.69 1.12 -16.11
C ILE A 404 -10.69 0.17 -16.78
N ILE A 405 -10.17 -0.76 -17.56
CA ILE A 405 -10.94 -1.77 -18.29
C ILE A 405 -10.41 -3.14 -17.85
N ILE A 406 -11.28 -4.00 -17.34
CA ILE A 406 -10.90 -5.36 -16.94
C ILE A 406 -11.55 -6.35 -17.89
N THR A 407 -10.74 -7.21 -18.50
CA THR A 407 -11.15 -8.17 -19.52
C THR A 407 -10.40 -9.49 -19.40
N THR A 408 -10.77 -10.48 -20.21
CA THR A 408 -10.16 -11.81 -20.19
C THR A 408 -9.04 -11.94 -21.22
N LEU A 409 -8.16 -12.93 -21.04
CA LEU A 409 -7.05 -13.20 -21.96
C LEU A 409 -7.52 -13.57 -23.37
N GLN A 410 -8.65 -14.28 -23.49
CA GLN A 410 -9.24 -14.65 -24.78
C GLN A 410 -9.60 -13.43 -25.64
N LYS A 411 -9.94 -12.31 -25.02
CA LYS A 411 -10.29 -11.05 -25.70
C LYS A 411 -9.07 -10.19 -26.03
N PHE A 412 -7.86 -10.58 -25.63
CA PHE A 412 -6.67 -9.77 -25.83
C PHE A 412 -6.34 -9.48 -27.32
N PRO A 413 -6.46 -10.43 -28.26
CA PRO A 413 -6.26 -10.14 -29.68
C PRO A 413 -7.21 -9.07 -30.20
N PHE A 414 -8.48 -9.11 -29.78
CA PHE A 414 -9.48 -8.10 -30.13
C PHE A 414 -9.12 -6.73 -29.55
N VAL A 415 -8.61 -6.67 -28.31
CA VAL A 415 -8.09 -5.41 -27.75
C VAL A 415 -6.98 -4.85 -28.63
N LEU A 416 -5.98 -5.65 -28.99
CA LEU A 416 -4.85 -5.18 -29.81
C LEU A 416 -5.31 -4.66 -31.17
N ASP A 417 -6.26 -5.35 -31.81
CA ASP A 417 -6.80 -4.93 -33.11
C ASP A 417 -7.60 -3.62 -32.99
N GLU A 418 -8.40 -3.44 -31.94
CA GLU A 418 -9.15 -2.20 -31.70
C GLU A 418 -8.20 -1.01 -31.45
N LEU A 419 -7.21 -1.21 -30.58
CA LEU A 419 -6.24 -0.17 -30.22
C LEU A 419 -5.31 0.18 -31.39
N GLY A 420 -4.91 -0.85 -32.16
CA GLY A 420 -4.01 -0.73 -33.29
C GLY A 420 -4.66 -0.17 -34.55
N ASN A 421 -6.00 -0.17 -34.67
CA ASN A 421 -6.69 0.35 -35.87
C ASN A 421 -7.43 1.67 -35.62
N SER A 422 -8.05 1.84 -34.45
CA SER A 422 -9.01 2.93 -34.21
C SER A 422 -8.56 3.98 -33.18
N HIS A 423 -7.52 3.71 -32.38
CA HIS A 423 -7.11 4.57 -31.25
C HIS A 423 -5.59 4.72 -31.11
N ARG A 424 -4.86 4.86 -32.22
CA ARG A 424 -3.38 4.98 -32.19
C ARG A 424 -2.87 6.25 -31.49
N GLU A 425 -3.70 7.27 -31.39
CA GLU A 425 -3.40 8.55 -30.75
C GLU A 425 -3.45 8.48 -29.22
N ARG A 426 -4.12 7.47 -28.65
CA ARG A 426 -4.24 7.27 -27.20
C ARG A 426 -3.09 6.39 -26.68
N ARG A 427 -2.78 6.52 -25.40
CA ARG A 427 -1.71 5.79 -24.73
C ARG A 427 -2.27 4.80 -23.71
N TYR A 428 -1.73 3.59 -23.69
CA TYR A 428 -2.29 2.50 -22.90
C TYR A 428 -1.28 1.86 -21.94
N ALA A 429 -1.75 1.43 -20.78
CA ALA A 429 -1.03 0.48 -19.93
C ALA A 429 -1.79 -0.86 -19.95
N ILE A 430 -1.13 -1.93 -20.38
CA ILE A 430 -1.71 -3.26 -20.48
C ILE A 430 -1.06 -4.14 -19.42
N ILE A 431 -1.83 -4.51 -18.39
CA ILE A 431 -1.40 -5.38 -17.31
C ILE A 431 -1.93 -6.79 -17.58
N ILE A 432 -1.03 -7.77 -17.61
CA ILE A 432 -1.36 -9.16 -17.95
C ILE A 432 -1.06 -10.02 -16.74
N ASP A 433 -2.11 -10.58 -16.13
CA ASP A 433 -1.97 -11.61 -15.11
C ASP A 433 -1.70 -12.97 -15.76
N GLU A 434 -0.81 -13.76 -15.16
CA GLU A 434 -0.36 -15.06 -15.68
C GLU A 434 0.27 -14.98 -17.08
N ALA A 435 1.24 -14.09 -17.24
CA ALA A 435 2.13 -14.05 -18.39
C ALA A 435 3.09 -15.28 -18.48
N HIS A 436 2.66 -16.45 -18.02
CA HIS A 436 3.40 -17.71 -18.18
C HIS A 436 2.83 -18.52 -19.34
N SER A 437 3.73 -19.21 -20.04
CA SER A 437 3.33 -20.34 -20.87
C SER A 437 3.22 -21.56 -19.93
N SER A 438 2.09 -22.25 -19.93
CA SER A 438 1.93 -23.58 -19.32
C SER A 438 2.54 -24.69 -20.21
N GLN A 439 2.68 -25.90 -19.68
CA GLN A 439 3.37 -27.03 -20.31
C GLN A 439 2.50 -27.64 -21.44
N GLY A 440 2.59 -27.11 -22.66
CA GLY A 440 1.87 -27.63 -23.82
C GLY A 440 2.78 -27.88 -25.02
N GLY A 441 3.41 -29.05 -25.09
CA GLY A 441 4.11 -29.50 -26.29
C GLY A 441 3.10 -29.83 -27.40
N ARG A 442 2.72 -28.83 -28.21
CA ARG A 442 2.08 -29.06 -29.51
C ARG A 442 2.96 -28.49 -30.61
N THR A 443 3.31 -29.35 -31.55
CA THR A 443 4.23 -29.12 -32.67
C THR A 443 3.70 -28.02 -33.60
N ALA A 444 4.60 -27.26 -34.23
CA ALA A 444 4.29 -26.15 -35.14
C ALA A 444 3.28 -26.50 -36.27
N ALA A 445 3.16 -27.79 -36.62
CA ALA A 445 2.19 -28.29 -37.58
C ALA A 445 0.72 -28.19 -37.12
N GLN A 446 0.43 -28.24 -35.82
CA GLN A 446 -0.95 -28.12 -35.30
C GLN A 446 -1.42 -26.66 -35.23
N MET A 447 -0.50 -25.70 -35.02
CA MET A 447 -0.81 -24.26 -35.06
C MET A 447 -1.24 -23.80 -36.46
N SER A 448 -0.70 -24.38 -37.54
CA SER A 448 -1.09 -24.01 -38.91
C SER A 448 -2.54 -24.37 -39.27
N MET A 449 -3.15 -25.36 -38.60
CA MET A 449 -4.53 -25.77 -38.84
C MET A 449 -5.57 -24.96 -38.05
N ALA A 450 -5.17 -24.32 -36.94
CA ALA A 450 -6.08 -23.51 -36.11
C ALA A 450 -6.25 -22.06 -36.60
N LEU A 451 -5.39 -21.60 -37.52
CA LEU A 451 -5.34 -20.21 -38.00
C LEU A 451 -6.39 -19.86 -39.07
N SER A 452 -7.24 -20.79 -39.49
CA SER A 452 -8.15 -20.61 -40.63
C SER A 452 -9.61 -20.31 -40.31
N SER A 453 -10.02 -20.24 -39.03
CA SER A 453 -11.41 -19.90 -38.68
C SER A 453 -11.52 -19.01 -37.44
N VAL A 454 -12.34 -17.96 -37.55
CA VAL A 454 -12.66 -17.02 -36.47
C VAL A 454 -13.40 -17.70 -35.30
N GLU A 455 -13.95 -18.89 -35.54
CA GLU A 455 -14.62 -19.74 -34.53
C GLU A 455 -13.65 -20.58 -33.67
N ALA A 456 -12.34 -20.58 -33.96
CA ALA A 456 -11.33 -21.32 -33.17
C ALA A 456 -10.86 -20.58 -31.89
N ALA A 457 -11.25 -19.31 -31.70
CA ALA A 457 -10.77 -18.49 -30.59
C ALA A 457 -11.26 -18.95 -29.20
N GLU A 458 -12.35 -19.73 -29.13
CA GLU A 458 -12.84 -20.27 -27.86
C GLU A 458 -12.13 -21.55 -27.39
N THR A 459 -11.34 -22.20 -28.26
CA THR A 459 -10.58 -23.42 -27.94
C THR A 459 -9.07 -23.21 -27.82
N GLU A 460 -8.56 -22.00 -28.12
CA GLU A 460 -7.16 -21.64 -27.92
C GLU A 460 -6.81 -21.58 -26.43
N THR A 461 -5.70 -22.20 -26.08
CA THR A 461 -5.09 -22.06 -24.75
C THR A 461 -4.48 -20.67 -24.57
N SER A 462 -4.36 -20.23 -23.32
CA SER A 462 -3.71 -18.98 -22.90
C SER A 462 -2.32 -18.80 -23.54
N ASP A 463 -1.58 -19.91 -23.66
CA ASP A 463 -0.28 -20.02 -24.32
C ASP A 463 -0.33 -19.69 -25.82
N GLU A 464 -1.29 -20.28 -26.54
CA GLU A 464 -1.46 -20.10 -27.98
C GLU A 464 -1.82 -18.66 -28.31
N ILE A 465 -2.68 -18.04 -27.48
CA ILE A 465 -3.04 -16.63 -27.62
C ILE A 465 -1.80 -15.73 -27.49
N ILE A 466 -1.02 -15.90 -26.42
CA ILE A 466 0.19 -15.09 -26.18
C ILE A 466 1.23 -15.33 -27.29
N ALA A 467 1.47 -16.59 -27.66
CA ALA A 467 2.41 -16.95 -28.73
C ALA A 467 2.01 -16.35 -30.08
N ARG A 468 0.72 -16.37 -30.43
CA ARG A 468 0.19 -15.77 -31.66
C ARG A 468 0.44 -14.26 -31.68
N ILE A 469 0.20 -13.58 -30.57
CA ILE A 469 0.44 -12.12 -30.46
C ILE A 469 1.93 -11.79 -30.68
N ILE A 470 2.84 -12.59 -30.10
CA ILE A 470 4.29 -12.46 -30.31
C ILE A 470 4.65 -12.64 -31.78
N GLN A 471 4.24 -13.78 -32.35
CA GLN A 471 4.61 -14.19 -33.71
C GLN A 471 4.12 -13.19 -34.75
N GLN A 472 2.90 -12.65 -34.55
CA GLN A 472 2.32 -11.66 -35.44
C GLN A 472 2.86 -10.23 -35.21
N ARG A 473 3.79 -10.03 -34.26
CA ARG A 473 4.34 -8.72 -33.87
C ARG A 473 3.26 -7.65 -33.65
N ARG A 474 2.09 -8.05 -33.13
CA ARG A 474 0.91 -7.19 -32.95
C ARG A 474 0.98 -6.29 -31.71
N LEU A 475 2.15 -6.15 -31.08
CA LEU A 475 2.30 -5.20 -29.99
C LEU A 475 2.27 -3.79 -30.56
N ILE A 476 1.55 -2.91 -29.88
CA ILE A 476 1.35 -1.53 -30.29
C ILE A 476 2.35 -0.64 -29.54
N ASP A 477 2.94 0.32 -30.26
CA ASP A 477 4.02 1.17 -29.72
C ASP A 477 3.50 2.23 -28.74
N ASN A 478 2.22 2.57 -28.83
CA ASN A 478 1.50 3.47 -27.92
C ASN A 478 1.03 2.78 -26.62
N ALA A 479 1.57 1.60 -26.28
CA ALA A 479 1.28 0.91 -25.02
C ALA A 479 2.52 0.52 -24.22
N SER A 480 2.38 0.49 -22.89
CA SER A 480 3.31 -0.19 -22.00
C SER A 480 2.71 -1.49 -21.48
N TYR A 481 3.52 -2.53 -21.39
CA TYR A 481 3.09 -3.89 -21.06
C TYR A 481 3.68 -4.33 -19.71
N PHE A 482 2.83 -4.78 -18.80
CA PHE A 482 3.19 -5.23 -17.46
C PHE A 482 2.78 -6.68 -17.27
N GLY A 483 3.71 -7.61 -17.54
CA GLY A 483 3.45 -9.05 -17.42
C GLY A 483 3.77 -9.57 -16.02
N PHE A 484 2.78 -10.14 -15.34
CA PHE A 484 2.96 -10.81 -14.06
C PHE A 484 2.98 -12.32 -14.23
N THR A 485 3.99 -13.00 -13.69
CA THR A 485 4.13 -14.46 -13.79
C THR A 485 4.76 -15.06 -12.54
N ALA A 486 4.44 -16.31 -12.23
CA ALA A 486 5.18 -17.08 -11.21
C ALA A 486 6.38 -17.83 -11.81
N THR A 487 6.36 -18.10 -13.12
CA THR A 487 7.26 -19.01 -13.82
C THR A 487 7.57 -18.45 -15.21
N PRO A 488 8.53 -17.51 -15.34
CA PRO A 488 8.89 -17.00 -16.66
C PRO A 488 9.51 -18.11 -17.52
N LYS A 489 9.12 -18.17 -18.80
CA LYS A 489 9.76 -19.04 -19.82
C LYS A 489 10.46 -18.18 -20.88
N GLY A 490 11.33 -18.78 -21.70
CA GLY A 490 12.15 -18.08 -22.70
C GLY A 490 11.38 -17.08 -23.57
N ARG A 491 10.23 -17.47 -24.12
CA ARG A 491 9.38 -16.57 -24.94
C ARG A 491 8.76 -15.41 -24.15
N THR A 492 8.44 -15.60 -22.86
CA THR A 492 7.98 -14.51 -21.98
C THR A 492 9.11 -13.51 -21.72
N LEU A 493 10.35 -13.99 -21.57
CA LEU A 493 11.53 -13.11 -21.41
C LEU A 493 11.81 -12.32 -22.70
N GLU A 494 11.61 -12.92 -23.88
CA GLU A 494 11.72 -12.23 -25.17
C GLU A 494 10.65 -11.15 -25.35
N LEU A 495 9.44 -11.37 -24.83
CA LEU A 495 8.36 -10.37 -24.85
C LEU A 495 8.60 -9.20 -23.91
N PHE A 496 9.00 -9.49 -22.68
CA PHE A 496 9.07 -8.53 -21.59
C PHE A 496 10.54 -8.33 -21.21
N GLY A 497 11.18 -7.37 -21.87
CA GLY A 497 12.63 -7.22 -21.86
C GLY A 497 13.25 -6.66 -20.59
N THR A 498 12.47 -6.11 -19.64
CA THR A 498 13.02 -5.52 -18.41
C THR A 498 12.52 -6.26 -17.16
N PRO A 499 13.34 -7.11 -16.53
CA PRO A 499 13.05 -7.69 -15.22
C PRO A 499 13.01 -6.60 -14.14
N MET A 500 11.96 -6.58 -13.33
CA MET A 500 11.74 -5.56 -12.29
C MET A 500 11.74 -6.11 -10.87
#